data_AF-A0ABF7PI58-F1
#
_entry.id   AF-A0ABF7PI58-F1
#
_cell.length_a   1.000
_cell.length_b   1.000
_cell.length_c   1.000
_cell.angle_alpha   90.00
_cell.angle_beta   90.00
_cell.angle_gamma   90.00
#
_symmetry.space_group_name_H-M   'P 1'
#
loop_
_entity.id
_entity.type
_entity.pdbx_description
1 polymer ?
#
loop_
_entity_poly.entity_id
_entity_poly.type
_entity_poly.pdbx_seq_one_letter_code
_entity_poly.pdbx_strand_id
1 'polypeptide(L)'
;MNWKEFEVFCVTYLNKTYGNKFAKKGESDSTTSDILFTGNNPFYIEAKMPHSQCGQFVLIPNRAEYKFDYSPKNKSEINPYTQKIMQFMSENFSEYANLSTKGKIIPLPESVFVNWIKEYYKSKSVKFFITSNGDFIIFPIEHFEHYFNVSCTYRIKKSGSRHLNSKSLPDFKQALDKKGISYTMRGLELHSDENIHDKRISGDDKDFLIKENNGAYHVKILSNTFNANVIFSISLKNNISLFILNEDRKAFEAAISL
;
A
#
# COMPACT_ATOMS: atom_id res chain seq x y z
N MET A 1 16.35 -5.91 -0.18
CA MET A 1 15.55 -5.56 1.01
C MET A 1 14.12 -5.32 0.57
N ASN A 2 13.15 -5.99 1.19
CA ASN A 2 11.72 -5.71 0.99
C ASN A 2 11.24 -4.62 1.95
N TRP A 3 9.99 -4.16 1.79
CA TRP A 3 9.44 -3.07 2.61
C TRP A 3 9.38 -3.39 4.11
N LYS A 4 9.06 -4.64 4.50
CA LYS A 4 9.01 -5.05 5.91
C LYS A 4 10.38 -5.02 6.57
N GLU A 5 11.40 -5.46 5.83
CA GLU A 5 12.80 -5.39 6.26
C GLU A 5 13.25 -3.94 6.38
N PHE A 6 12.81 -3.07 5.47
CA PHE A 6 13.13 -1.65 5.49
C PHE A 6 12.54 -0.93 6.71
N GLU A 7 11.30 -1.24 7.10
CA GLU A 7 10.72 -0.71 8.35
C GLU A 7 11.54 -1.09 9.58
N VAL A 8 11.94 -2.37 9.68
CA VAL A 8 12.78 -2.85 10.78
C VAL A 8 14.13 -2.12 10.77
N PHE A 9 14.73 -1.96 9.59
CA PHE A 9 15.98 -1.25 9.41
C PHE A 9 15.89 0.21 9.90
N CYS A 10 14.79 0.91 9.59
CA CYS A 10 14.52 2.26 10.07
C CYS A 10 14.39 2.31 11.60
N VAL A 11 13.61 1.41 12.21
CA VAL A 11 13.43 1.34 13.66
C VAL A 11 14.76 1.05 14.37
N THR A 12 15.56 0.13 13.84
CA THR A 12 16.89 -0.20 14.38
C THR A 12 17.81 1.02 14.33
N TYR A 13 17.85 1.75 13.21
CA TYR A 13 18.62 2.98 13.11
C TYR A 13 18.17 4.04 14.13
N LEU A 14 16.87 4.31 14.20
CA LEU A 14 16.31 5.31 15.11
C LEU A 14 16.64 4.99 16.57
N ASN A 15 16.45 3.73 16.98
CA ASN A 15 16.75 3.32 18.35
C ASN A 15 18.25 3.32 18.67
N LYS A 16 19.11 2.97 17.70
CA LYS A 16 20.56 3.03 17.87
C LYS A 16 21.08 4.46 17.98
N THR A 17 20.50 5.39 17.21
CA THR A 17 20.96 6.78 17.13
C THR A 17 20.36 7.65 18.23
N TYR A 18 19.08 7.46 18.55
CA TYR A 18 18.30 8.37 19.41
C TYR A 18 17.73 7.70 20.68
N GLY A 19 18.12 6.45 20.94
CA GLY A 19 17.68 5.66 22.09
C GLY A 19 16.37 4.90 21.86
N ASN A 20 16.09 3.93 22.74
CA ASN A 20 14.97 2.99 22.65
C ASN A 20 13.58 3.63 22.85
N LYS A 21 13.19 4.53 21.96
CA LYS A 21 11.94 5.32 22.00
C LYS A 21 11.05 5.09 20.77
N PHE A 22 11.44 4.17 19.87
CA PHE A 22 10.75 3.95 18.60
C PHE A 22 10.26 2.50 18.51
N ALA A 23 8.95 2.34 18.37
CA ALA A 23 8.29 1.05 18.28
C ALA A 23 7.76 0.82 16.86
N LYS A 24 8.03 -0.36 16.30
CA LYS A 24 7.41 -0.77 15.03
C LYS A 24 5.88 -0.91 15.20
N LYS A 25 5.13 -0.37 14.24
CA LYS A 25 3.67 -0.43 14.10
C LYS A 25 3.32 -0.72 12.63
N GLY A 26 2.05 -0.59 12.26
CA GLY A 26 1.58 -0.71 10.87
C GLY A 26 1.44 -2.16 10.38
N GLU A 27 2.49 -2.97 10.43
CA GLU A 27 2.53 -4.34 9.89
C GLU A 27 1.67 -4.55 8.62
N SER A 28 0.59 -5.33 8.71
CA SER A 28 -0.34 -5.56 7.59
C SER A 28 -1.57 -4.63 7.64
N ASP A 29 -1.71 -3.84 8.69
CA ASP A 29 -2.77 -2.86 8.85
C ASP A 29 -2.37 -1.48 8.32
N SER A 30 -2.81 -1.23 7.09
CA SER A 30 -2.67 0.05 6.40
C SER A 30 -3.30 1.27 7.10
N THR A 31 -4.08 1.10 8.18
CA THR A 31 -4.63 2.25 8.94
C THR A 31 -3.60 2.91 9.84
N THR A 32 -2.60 2.16 10.29
CA THR A 32 -1.59 2.64 11.24
C THR A 32 -0.27 2.86 10.50
N SER A 33 0.46 3.92 10.85
CA SER A 33 1.77 4.20 10.27
C SER A 33 2.86 3.29 10.87
N ASP A 34 4.02 3.25 10.23
CA ASP A 34 5.02 2.19 10.39
C ASP A 34 5.78 2.24 11.73
N ILE A 35 5.99 3.44 12.28
CA ILE A 35 6.83 3.63 13.48
C ILE A 35 6.15 4.63 14.41
N LEU A 36 6.03 4.27 15.69
CA LEU A 36 5.56 5.16 16.76
C LEU A 36 6.73 5.63 17.61
N PHE A 37 6.89 6.94 17.74
CA PHE A 37 7.71 7.53 18.79
C PHE A 37 6.94 7.54 20.11
N THR A 38 7.53 7.01 21.18
CA THR A 38 6.89 6.81 22.50
C THR A 38 7.38 7.77 23.57
N GLY A 39 7.90 8.94 23.20
CA GLY A 39 8.27 9.99 24.15
C GLY A 39 7.05 10.73 24.72
N ASN A 40 7.29 11.86 25.38
CA ASN A 40 6.25 12.65 26.05
C ASN A 40 5.14 13.11 25.09
N ASN A 41 5.50 13.39 23.83
CA ASN A 41 4.59 13.76 22.76
C ASN A 41 4.60 12.71 21.64
N PRO A 42 3.80 11.63 21.76
CA PRO A 42 3.81 10.56 20.76
C PRO A 42 3.39 11.05 19.38
N PHE A 43 4.06 10.54 18.36
CA PHE A 43 3.71 10.77 16.96
C PHE A 43 4.18 9.61 16.09
N TYR A 44 3.61 9.52 14.89
CA TYR A 44 4.03 8.52 13.93
C TYR A 44 5.10 9.04 12.96
N ILE A 45 5.94 8.10 12.52
CA ILE A 45 6.93 8.26 11.46
C ILE A 45 6.63 7.20 10.40
N GLU A 46 6.46 7.64 9.15
CA GLU A 46 6.21 6.75 8.03
C GLU A 46 7.54 6.38 7.34
N ALA A 47 7.78 5.08 7.15
CA ALA A 47 8.94 4.60 6.42
C ALA A 47 8.60 4.43 4.94
N LYS A 48 9.45 4.99 4.07
CA LYS A 48 9.29 4.85 2.62
C LYS A 48 10.61 4.49 1.96
N MET A 49 10.58 3.46 1.13
CA MET A 49 11.72 3.14 0.28
C MET A 49 11.87 4.23 -0.80
N PRO A 50 13.09 4.47 -1.32
CA PRO A 50 13.35 5.52 -2.31
C PRO A 50 12.45 5.48 -3.54
N HIS A 51 12.01 4.29 -3.95
CA HIS A 51 11.07 4.10 -5.05
C HIS A 51 9.94 3.20 -4.56
N SER A 52 8.76 3.78 -4.31
CA SER A 52 7.65 3.03 -3.71
C SER A 52 6.29 3.67 -3.99
N GLN A 53 5.23 2.93 -3.64
CA GLN A 53 3.87 3.49 -3.60
C GLN A 53 3.68 4.28 -2.29
N CYS A 54 3.01 5.42 -2.36
CA CYS A 54 2.80 6.32 -1.22
C CYS A 54 1.30 6.62 -1.02
N GLY A 55 0.52 5.56 -0.85
CA GLY A 55 -0.93 5.62 -0.71
C GLY A 55 -1.69 5.38 -2.01
N GLN A 56 -2.98 5.10 -1.85
CA GLN A 56 -3.94 4.89 -2.93
C GLN A 56 -5.37 5.09 -2.41
N PHE A 57 -6.30 5.32 -3.33
CA PHE A 57 -7.73 5.21 -3.05
C PHE A 57 -8.47 4.60 -4.25
N VAL A 58 -9.68 4.11 -4.00
CA VAL A 58 -10.51 3.42 -4.97
C VAL A 58 -11.66 4.30 -5.42
N LEU A 59 -11.87 4.37 -6.73
CA LEU A 59 -13.04 4.99 -7.36
C LEU A 59 -13.94 3.91 -7.97
N ILE A 60 -15.21 4.25 -8.14
CA ILE A 60 -16.22 3.43 -8.79
C ILE A 60 -16.74 4.21 -10.00
N PRO A 61 -16.61 3.70 -11.24
CA PRO A 61 -17.16 4.37 -12.39
C PRO A 61 -18.69 4.31 -12.37
N ASN A 62 -19.35 5.46 -12.43
CA ASN A 62 -20.79 5.62 -12.52
C ASN A 62 -21.16 5.99 -13.96
N ARG A 63 -21.59 4.99 -14.73
CA ARG A 63 -21.90 5.14 -16.16
C ARG A 63 -23.20 5.88 -16.43
N ALA A 64 -24.15 5.91 -15.47
CA ALA A 64 -25.38 6.66 -15.63
C ALA A 64 -25.12 8.17 -15.59
N GLU A 65 -24.22 8.56 -14.69
CA GLU A 65 -23.89 9.96 -14.39
C GLU A 65 -22.61 10.45 -15.07
N TYR A 66 -21.93 9.58 -15.83
CA TYR A 66 -20.63 9.84 -16.47
C TYR A 66 -19.58 10.42 -15.51
N LYS A 67 -19.51 9.89 -14.29
CA LYS A 67 -18.60 10.36 -13.24
C LYS A 67 -17.95 9.22 -12.46
N PHE A 68 -16.93 9.54 -11.67
CA PHE A 68 -16.34 8.60 -10.72
C PHE A 68 -16.81 8.92 -9.29
N ASP A 69 -17.36 7.91 -8.63
CA ASP A 69 -17.76 7.97 -7.23
C ASP A 69 -16.64 7.46 -6.32
N TYR A 70 -16.49 8.07 -5.15
CA TYR A 70 -15.52 7.62 -4.15
C TYR A 70 -16.00 6.31 -3.51
N SER A 71 -15.15 5.29 -3.49
CA SER A 71 -15.54 4.00 -2.92
C SER A 71 -15.80 4.13 -1.41
N PRO A 72 -16.96 3.67 -0.90
CA PRO A 72 -17.22 3.65 0.54
C PRO A 72 -16.32 2.67 1.31
N LYS A 73 -15.55 1.84 0.59
CA LYS A 73 -14.56 0.92 1.18
C LYS A 73 -13.19 1.55 1.36
N ASN A 74 -13.00 2.80 0.93
CA ASN A 74 -11.77 3.52 1.23
C ASN A 74 -11.66 3.75 2.73
N LYS A 75 -10.44 3.62 3.25
CA LYS A 75 -10.12 3.91 4.65
C LYS A 75 -9.80 5.38 4.89
N SER A 76 -9.46 6.12 3.83
CA SER A 76 -9.25 7.56 3.90
C SER A 76 -10.54 8.31 3.62
N GLU A 77 -10.62 9.51 4.18
CA GLU A 77 -11.69 10.45 3.89
C GLU A 77 -11.41 11.21 2.58
N ILE A 78 -12.47 11.78 2.04
CA ILE A 78 -12.36 12.67 0.88
C ILE A 78 -11.74 13.99 1.37
N ASN A 79 -10.61 14.36 0.77
CA ASN A 79 -9.98 15.66 0.96
C ASN A 79 -10.11 16.50 -0.33
N PRO A 80 -9.78 17.80 -0.32
CA PRO A 80 -9.90 18.67 -1.50
C PRO A 80 -9.09 18.17 -2.72
N TYR A 81 -7.99 17.45 -2.50
CA TYR A 81 -7.17 16.90 -3.57
C TYR A 81 -7.78 15.63 -4.18
N THR A 82 -8.46 14.80 -3.37
CA THR A 82 -9.30 13.70 -3.84
C THR A 82 -10.38 14.24 -4.78
N GLN A 83 -11.06 15.32 -4.39
CA GLN A 83 -12.10 15.96 -5.21
C GLN A 83 -11.52 16.48 -6.54
N LYS A 84 -10.37 17.15 -6.52
CA LYS A 84 -9.69 17.61 -7.75
C LYS A 84 -9.37 16.46 -8.71
N ILE A 85 -8.85 15.35 -8.19
CA ILE A 85 -8.54 14.17 -9.01
C ILE A 85 -9.83 13.56 -9.58
N MET A 86 -10.88 13.41 -8.76
CA MET A 86 -12.18 12.88 -9.19
C MET A 86 -12.84 13.75 -10.24
N GLN A 87 -12.78 15.08 -10.09
CA GLN A 87 -13.30 16.03 -11.06
C GLN A 87 -12.60 15.85 -12.41
N PHE A 88 -11.26 15.92 -12.43
CA PHE A 88 -10.47 15.73 -13.64
C PHE A 88 -10.81 14.39 -14.33
N MET A 89 -10.91 13.32 -13.54
CA MET A 89 -11.23 12.00 -14.08
C MET A 89 -12.65 11.91 -14.65
N SER A 90 -13.62 12.60 -14.04
CA SER A 90 -15.01 12.62 -14.48
C SER A 90 -15.18 13.47 -15.74
N GLU A 91 -14.47 14.60 -15.84
CA GLU A 91 -14.38 15.39 -17.09
C GLU A 91 -13.79 14.58 -18.25
N ASN A 92 -12.95 13.58 -17.93
CA ASN A 92 -12.33 12.66 -18.89
C ASN A 92 -12.91 11.23 -18.81
N PHE A 93 -14.18 11.08 -18.41
CA PHE A 93 -14.75 9.78 -18.02
C PHE A 93 -14.57 8.67 -19.06
N SER A 94 -14.87 8.95 -20.34
CA SER A 94 -14.79 7.96 -21.43
C SER A 94 -13.39 7.36 -21.60
N GLU A 95 -12.36 8.15 -21.30
CA GLU A 95 -10.97 7.71 -21.36
C GLU A 95 -10.62 6.79 -20.19
N TYR A 96 -11.06 7.13 -18.98
CA TYR A 96 -10.70 6.40 -17.76
C TYR A 96 -11.61 5.20 -17.44
N ALA A 97 -12.87 5.22 -17.87
CA ALA A 97 -13.87 4.18 -17.58
C ALA A 97 -13.62 2.87 -18.35
N ASN A 98 -12.81 2.90 -19.41
CA ASN A 98 -12.53 1.76 -20.28
C ASN A 98 -11.07 1.26 -20.16
N LEU A 99 -10.32 1.74 -19.17
CA LEU A 99 -8.91 1.37 -19.03
C LEU A 99 -8.72 -0.09 -18.60
N SER A 100 -7.67 -0.68 -19.14
CA SER A 100 -7.23 -2.04 -18.80
C SER A 100 -6.28 -2.05 -17.58
N THR A 101 -5.74 -3.22 -17.28
CA THR A 101 -4.77 -3.42 -16.19
C THR A 101 -3.42 -2.74 -16.41
N LYS A 102 -3.13 -2.12 -17.56
CA LYS A 102 -1.87 -1.36 -17.75
C LYS A 102 -1.88 -0.03 -16.98
N GLY A 103 -3.06 0.55 -16.74
CA GLY A 103 -3.21 1.85 -16.09
C GLY A 103 -2.82 3.03 -16.98
N LYS A 104 -3.13 4.24 -16.52
CA LYS A 104 -2.88 5.51 -17.20
C LYS A 104 -2.46 6.57 -16.18
N ILE A 105 -1.45 7.36 -16.53
CA ILE A 105 -1.03 8.51 -15.72
C ILE A 105 -2.16 9.52 -15.63
N ILE A 106 -2.33 10.14 -14.46
CA ILE A 106 -3.22 11.28 -14.28
C ILE A 106 -2.35 12.54 -14.44
N PRO A 107 -2.50 13.32 -15.51
CA PRO A 107 -1.63 14.47 -15.82
C PRO A 107 -2.05 15.73 -15.05
N LEU A 108 -2.17 15.63 -13.72
CA LEU A 108 -2.38 16.79 -12.85
C LEU A 108 -1.04 17.30 -12.29
N PRO A 109 -0.96 18.56 -11.84
CA PRO A 109 0.24 19.09 -11.21
C PRO A 109 0.67 18.26 -10.01
N GLU A 110 1.98 18.03 -9.89
CA GLU A 110 2.57 17.24 -8.80
C GLU A 110 2.16 17.74 -7.40
N SER A 111 1.96 19.05 -7.23
CA SER A 111 1.50 19.66 -5.99
C SER A 111 0.13 19.12 -5.52
N VAL A 112 -0.76 18.74 -6.43
CA VAL A 112 -2.03 18.09 -6.08
C VAL A 112 -1.75 16.75 -5.39
N PHE A 113 -0.78 15.99 -5.90
CA PHE A 113 -0.43 14.67 -5.38
C PHE A 113 0.34 14.76 -4.06
N VAL A 114 1.32 15.66 -3.98
CA VAL A 114 2.07 15.93 -2.75
C VAL A 114 1.11 16.30 -1.63
N ASN A 115 0.20 17.25 -1.87
CA ASN A 115 -0.70 17.70 -0.82
C ASN A 115 -1.74 16.63 -0.45
N TRP A 116 -2.18 15.80 -1.41
CA TRP A 116 -2.98 14.62 -1.08
C TRP A 116 -2.25 13.69 -0.12
N ILE A 117 -0.98 13.39 -0.38
CA ILE A 117 -0.13 12.54 0.48
C ILE A 117 0.00 13.17 1.87
N LYS A 118 0.27 14.47 1.95
CA LYS A 118 0.36 15.20 3.22
C LYS A 118 -0.92 15.05 4.04
N GLU A 119 -2.08 15.34 3.45
CA GLU A 119 -3.38 15.19 4.14
C GLU A 119 -3.63 13.74 4.59
N TYR A 120 -3.34 12.78 3.71
CA TYR A 120 -3.54 11.36 3.99
C TYR A 120 -2.70 10.84 5.17
N TYR A 121 -1.47 11.34 5.32
CA TYR A 121 -0.60 10.93 6.42
C TYR A 121 -0.79 11.77 7.69
N LYS A 122 -1.19 13.05 7.56
CA LYS A 122 -1.63 13.87 8.70
C LYS A 122 -2.84 13.26 9.40
N SER A 123 -3.80 12.72 8.65
CA SER A 123 -4.97 12.02 9.23
C SER A 123 -4.60 10.75 10.01
N LYS A 124 -3.35 10.29 9.91
CA LYS A 124 -2.78 9.16 10.66
C LYS A 124 -1.80 9.62 11.75
N SER A 125 -1.80 10.90 12.08
CA SER A 125 -0.89 11.50 13.07
C SER A 125 0.60 11.31 12.74
N VAL A 126 0.93 11.20 11.45
CA VAL A 126 2.32 11.18 10.98
C VAL A 126 2.87 12.60 10.99
N LYS A 127 4.02 12.78 11.66
CA LYS A 127 4.75 14.05 11.66
C LYS A 127 6.00 14.03 10.78
N PHE A 128 6.64 12.86 10.68
CA PHE A 128 7.90 12.72 9.95
C PHE A 128 7.86 11.54 8.99
N PHE A 129 8.69 11.60 7.96
CA PHE A 129 9.03 10.47 7.11
C PHE A 129 10.48 10.07 7.34
N ILE A 130 10.77 8.79 7.12
CA ILE A 130 12.13 8.26 7.05
C ILE A 130 12.33 7.47 5.75
N THR A 131 13.46 7.72 5.09
CA THR A 131 13.90 7.04 3.87
C THR A 131 15.41 6.84 3.89
N SER A 132 15.94 6.06 2.95
CA SER A 132 17.39 5.89 2.80
C SER A 132 17.78 5.47 1.39
N ASN A 133 18.82 6.11 0.84
CA ASN A 133 19.53 5.71 -0.40
C ASN A 133 21.01 5.39 -0.15
N GLY A 134 21.35 5.00 1.08
CA GLY A 134 22.71 4.87 1.59
C GLY A 134 22.77 5.45 3.00
N ASP A 135 22.48 6.75 3.11
CA ASP A 135 22.31 7.44 4.38
C ASP A 135 20.83 7.53 4.78
N PHE A 136 20.56 7.63 6.07
CA PHE A 136 19.20 7.85 6.57
C PHE A 136 18.82 9.32 6.52
N ILE A 137 17.66 9.55 5.94
CA ILE A 137 17.06 10.87 5.77
C ILE A 137 15.73 10.87 6.53
N ILE A 138 15.62 11.79 7.49
CA ILE A 138 14.40 12.01 8.29
C ILE A 138 13.98 13.45 8.08
N PHE A 139 12.70 13.67 7.78
CA PHE A 139 12.19 14.99 7.44
C PHE A 139 10.71 15.15 7.81
N PRO A 140 10.25 16.38 8.10
CA PRO A 140 8.85 16.64 8.45
C PRO A 140 7.95 16.45 7.23
N ILE A 141 6.72 16.00 7.47
CA ILE A 141 5.69 15.81 6.43
C ILE A 141 5.46 17.06 5.57
N GLU A 142 5.62 18.25 6.14
CA GLU A 142 5.44 19.51 5.41
C GLU A 142 6.48 19.73 4.31
N HIS A 143 7.62 19.04 4.35
CA HIS A 143 8.70 19.19 3.38
C HIS A 143 8.75 18.07 2.33
N PHE A 144 7.70 17.25 2.24
CA PHE A 144 7.66 16.05 1.39
C PHE A 144 8.16 16.25 -0.06
N GLU A 145 7.76 17.36 -0.68
CA GLU A 145 8.14 17.80 -2.02
C GLU A 145 9.63 18.08 -2.18
N HIS A 146 10.38 18.37 -1.12
CA HIS A 146 11.83 18.57 -1.20
C HIS A 146 12.57 17.25 -1.37
N TYR A 147 11.95 16.13 -0.97
CA TYR A 147 12.58 14.82 -0.92
C TYR A 147 12.13 13.89 -2.03
N PHE A 148 10.86 13.95 -2.43
CA PHE A 148 10.30 13.02 -3.41
C PHE A 148 9.75 13.74 -4.65
N ASN A 149 9.92 13.12 -5.81
CA ASN A 149 9.03 13.36 -6.94
C ASN A 149 7.79 12.48 -6.79
N VAL A 150 6.62 13.00 -7.16
CA VAL A 150 5.34 12.28 -7.05
C VAL A 150 4.65 12.18 -8.40
N SER A 151 4.18 10.98 -8.71
CA SER A 151 3.32 10.71 -9.86
C SER A 151 2.06 9.97 -9.44
N CYS A 152 1.01 10.12 -10.23
CA CYS A 152 -0.26 9.46 -9.97
C CYS A 152 -0.71 8.65 -11.19
N THR A 153 -1.11 7.40 -10.95
CA THR A 153 -1.60 6.50 -11.99
C THR A 153 -2.96 5.95 -11.58
N TYR A 154 -3.92 6.04 -12.49
CA TYR A 154 -5.16 5.29 -12.39
C TYR A 154 -4.99 3.91 -13.02
N ARG A 155 -5.37 2.85 -12.34
CA ARG A 155 -5.25 1.47 -12.84
C ARG A 155 -6.36 0.58 -12.30
N ILE A 156 -6.94 -0.23 -13.18
CA ILE A 156 -7.80 -1.34 -12.76
C ILE A 156 -6.92 -2.46 -12.17
N LYS A 157 -7.13 -2.77 -10.89
CA LYS A 157 -6.47 -3.89 -10.18
C LYS A 157 -7.50 -4.84 -9.62
N LYS A 158 -7.25 -6.15 -9.74
CA LYS A 158 -7.98 -7.13 -8.92
C LYS A 158 -7.68 -6.87 -7.45
N SER A 159 -8.68 -7.04 -6.59
CA SER A 159 -8.44 -6.98 -5.14
C SER A 159 -7.43 -8.05 -4.74
N GLY A 160 -6.72 -7.82 -3.63
CA GLY A 160 -5.75 -8.79 -3.11
C GLY A 160 -6.37 -10.17 -2.93
N SER A 161 -5.55 -11.21 -3.12
CA SER A 161 -5.92 -12.56 -2.76
C SER A 161 -5.90 -12.72 -1.24
N ARG A 162 -6.83 -13.51 -0.69
CA ARG A 162 -6.83 -13.86 0.74
C ARG A 162 -6.48 -15.32 0.94
N HIS A 163 -6.00 -15.67 2.14
CA HIS A 163 -5.79 -17.07 2.48
C HIS A 163 -7.10 -17.84 2.50
N LEU A 164 -7.02 -19.14 2.19
CA LEU A 164 -8.11 -20.07 2.37
C LEU A 164 -8.61 -19.99 3.82
N ASN A 165 -9.92 -20.02 3.99
CA ASN A 165 -10.58 -20.02 5.29
C ASN A 165 -11.65 -21.10 5.33
N SER A 166 -12.12 -21.43 6.54
CA SER A 166 -13.07 -22.52 6.76
C SER A 166 -14.37 -22.37 5.97
N LYS A 167 -14.84 -21.13 5.71
CA LYS A 167 -16.06 -20.90 4.92
C LYS A 167 -15.89 -21.26 3.44
N SER A 168 -14.69 -21.09 2.90
CA SER A 168 -14.37 -21.39 1.49
C SER A 168 -13.81 -22.79 1.26
N LEU A 169 -13.50 -23.52 2.32
CA LEU A 169 -12.91 -24.85 2.23
C LEU A 169 -13.80 -25.87 1.48
N PRO A 170 -15.13 -25.92 1.68
CA PRO A 170 -15.99 -26.86 0.95
C PRO A 170 -15.96 -26.65 -0.57
N ASP A 171 -16.10 -25.39 -1.00
CA ASP A 171 -16.04 -24.98 -2.41
C ASP A 171 -14.68 -25.36 -3.05
N PHE A 172 -13.58 -25.12 -2.32
CA PHE A 172 -12.25 -25.50 -2.79
C PHE A 172 -12.06 -27.02 -2.95
N LYS A 173 -12.51 -27.81 -1.96
CA LYS A 173 -12.44 -29.28 -2.00
C LYS A 173 -13.22 -29.84 -3.18
N GLN A 174 -14.46 -29.39 -3.34
CA GLN A 174 -15.30 -29.78 -4.46
C GLN A 174 -14.64 -29.45 -5.81
N ALA A 175 -13.95 -28.32 -5.91
CA ALA A 175 -13.26 -27.92 -7.12
C ALA A 175 -12.02 -28.78 -7.42
N LEU A 176 -11.28 -29.23 -6.39
CA LEU A 176 -10.21 -30.22 -6.52
C LEU A 176 -10.75 -31.58 -6.97
N ASP A 177 -11.84 -32.05 -6.36
CA ASP A 177 -12.48 -33.33 -6.67
C ASP A 177 -12.97 -33.35 -8.14
N LYS A 178 -13.63 -32.27 -8.59
CA LYS A 178 -14.05 -32.10 -9.99
C LYS A 178 -12.87 -32.11 -10.98
N LYS A 179 -11.67 -31.73 -10.53
CA LYS A 179 -10.43 -31.75 -11.33
C LYS A 179 -9.66 -33.07 -11.22
N GLY A 180 -10.12 -34.01 -10.39
CA GLY A 180 -9.47 -35.30 -10.17
C GLY A 180 -8.07 -35.18 -9.55
N ILE A 181 -7.80 -34.11 -8.80
CA ILE A 181 -6.52 -33.92 -8.14
C ILE A 181 -6.53 -34.71 -6.84
N SER A 182 -5.50 -35.54 -6.60
CA SER A 182 -5.34 -36.24 -5.32
C SER A 182 -4.79 -35.30 -4.26
N TYR A 183 -5.43 -35.22 -3.10
CA TYR A 183 -4.99 -34.35 -2.01
C TYR A 183 -5.36 -34.89 -0.62
N THR A 184 -4.67 -34.35 0.38
CA THR A 184 -5.04 -34.46 1.80
C THR A 184 -5.09 -33.08 2.41
N MET A 185 -6.14 -32.80 3.19
CA MET A 185 -6.25 -31.56 3.97
C MET A 185 -5.92 -31.84 5.44
N ARG A 186 -5.02 -31.04 6.02
CA ARG A 186 -4.80 -30.97 7.48
C ARG A 186 -5.28 -29.61 7.96
N GLY A 187 -6.55 -29.53 8.36
CA GLY A 187 -7.22 -28.25 8.60
C GLY A 187 -7.34 -27.44 7.31
N LEU A 188 -6.58 -26.35 7.19
CA LEU A 188 -6.51 -25.49 5.99
C LEU A 188 -5.24 -25.72 5.16
N GLU A 189 -4.35 -26.59 5.60
CA GLU A 189 -3.12 -26.93 4.89
C GLU A 189 -3.39 -28.01 3.83
N LEU A 190 -2.88 -27.78 2.62
CA LEU A 190 -3.03 -28.66 1.49
C LEU A 190 -1.76 -29.47 1.30
N HIS A 191 -1.92 -30.79 1.21
CA HIS A 191 -0.87 -31.73 0.84
C HIS A 191 -1.30 -32.50 -0.41
N SER A 192 -0.36 -32.74 -1.31
CA SER A 192 -0.57 -33.54 -2.50
C SER A 192 0.77 -34.11 -2.92
N ASP A 193 0.76 -35.35 -3.40
CA ASP A 193 1.94 -36.00 -4.00
C ASP A 193 2.15 -35.53 -5.46
N GLU A 194 1.16 -34.83 -6.03
CA GLU A 194 1.25 -34.19 -7.34
C GLU A 194 1.89 -32.80 -7.24
N ASN A 195 2.61 -32.40 -8.30
CA ASN A 195 3.00 -30.99 -8.44
C ASN A 195 1.78 -30.14 -8.86
N ILE A 196 1.29 -29.37 -7.90
CA ILE A 196 0.13 -28.49 -8.06
C ILE A 196 0.49 -27.01 -7.83
N HIS A 197 1.79 -26.67 -7.86
CA HIS A 197 2.24 -25.30 -7.81
C HIS A 197 1.65 -24.48 -8.96
N ASP A 198 1.18 -23.27 -8.66
CA ASP A 198 0.57 -22.34 -9.62
C ASP A 198 -0.69 -22.82 -10.35
N LYS A 199 -1.25 -23.97 -9.95
CA LYS A 199 -2.57 -24.38 -10.45
C LYS A 199 -3.64 -23.40 -9.98
N ARG A 200 -4.42 -22.93 -10.95
CA ARG A 200 -5.66 -22.20 -10.71
C ARG A 200 -6.83 -23.16 -10.77
N ILE A 201 -7.70 -23.08 -9.77
CA ILE A 201 -8.87 -23.93 -9.67
C ILE A 201 -10.09 -23.03 -9.50
N SER A 202 -11.05 -23.17 -10.40
CA SER A 202 -12.33 -22.47 -10.29
C SER A 202 -13.29 -23.36 -9.52
N GLY A 203 -13.70 -22.90 -8.35
CA GLY A 203 -14.87 -23.42 -7.63
C GLY A 203 -16.15 -22.81 -8.18
N ASP A 204 -17.27 -23.17 -7.55
CA ASP A 204 -18.59 -22.70 -7.95
C ASP A 204 -18.80 -21.24 -7.49
N ASP A 205 -18.23 -20.87 -6.33
CA ASP A 205 -18.33 -19.49 -5.81
C ASP A 205 -17.06 -18.66 -6.06
N LYS A 206 -15.88 -19.30 -6.02
CA LYS A 206 -14.59 -18.60 -5.93
C LYS A 206 -13.53 -19.27 -6.78
N ASP A 207 -12.59 -18.45 -7.25
CA ASP A 207 -11.37 -18.95 -7.86
C ASP A 207 -10.26 -19.08 -6.81
N PHE A 208 -9.41 -20.08 -6.97
CA PHE A 208 -8.32 -20.42 -6.07
C PHE A 208 -6.99 -20.49 -6.85
N LEU A 209 -5.89 -20.16 -6.17
CA LEU A 209 -4.53 -20.32 -6.65
C LEU A 209 -3.73 -21.09 -5.61
N ILE A 210 -3.06 -22.15 -6.04
CA ILE A 210 -2.23 -22.99 -5.18
C ILE A 210 -0.77 -22.54 -5.31
N LYS A 211 -0.09 -22.31 -4.18
CA LYS A 211 1.31 -21.89 -4.13
C LYS A 211 2.08 -22.80 -3.20
N GLU A 212 3.14 -23.39 -3.71
CA GLU A 212 4.10 -24.12 -2.88
C GLU A 212 5.01 -23.13 -2.14
N ASN A 213 5.35 -23.45 -0.90
CA ASN A 213 6.36 -22.80 -0.10
C ASN A 213 7.05 -23.86 0.76
N ASN A 214 8.35 -24.08 0.52
CA ASN A 214 9.18 -25.03 1.28
C ASN A 214 8.55 -26.43 1.45
N GLY A 215 7.98 -27.00 0.38
CA GLY A 215 7.36 -28.34 0.39
C GLY A 215 5.93 -28.42 0.92
N ALA A 216 5.30 -27.29 1.29
CA ALA A 216 3.90 -27.22 1.66
C ALA A 216 3.09 -26.38 0.65
N TYR A 217 1.84 -26.76 0.39
CA TYR A 217 0.95 -25.96 -0.45
C TYR A 217 0.04 -25.06 0.39
N HIS A 218 0.04 -23.78 0.02
CA HIS A 218 -0.89 -22.79 0.53
C HIS A 218 -1.87 -22.36 -0.55
N VAL A 219 -3.11 -22.17 -0.15
CA VAL A 219 -4.20 -21.84 -1.08
C VAL A 219 -4.61 -20.39 -0.89
N LYS A 220 -4.65 -19.66 -2.00
CA LYS A 220 -5.09 -18.28 -2.08
C LYS A 220 -6.43 -18.21 -2.80
N ILE A 221 -7.42 -17.62 -2.15
CA ILE A 221 -8.70 -17.26 -2.77
C ILE A 221 -8.45 -16.01 -3.60
N LEU A 222 -8.72 -16.09 -4.90
CA LEU A 222 -8.61 -14.99 -5.84
C LEU A 222 -9.86 -14.11 -5.77
N SER A 223 -9.67 -12.80 -5.80
CA SER A 223 -10.78 -11.87 -5.93
C SER A 223 -11.15 -11.70 -7.40
N ASN A 224 -12.46 -11.75 -7.67
CA ASN A 224 -13.03 -11.39 -8.97
C ASN A 224 -13.47 -9.92 -9.04
N THR A 225 -13.26 -9.17 -7.95
CA THR A 225 -13.55 -7.74 -7.91
C THR A 225 -12.37 -6.95 -8.48
N PHE A 226 -12.64 -6.21 -9.55
CA PHE A 226 -11.72 -5.25 -10.13
C PHE A 226 -12.02 -3.87 -9.58
N ASN A 227 -11.05 -3.29 -8.88
CA ASN A 227 -11.14 -1.96 -8.30
C ASN A 227 -10.40 -0.97 -9.19
N ALA A 228 -11.01 0.19 -9.38
CA ALA A 228 -10.42 1.33 -10.04
C ALA A 228 -9.54 2.08 -9.03
N ASN A 229 -8.22 1.89 -9.09
CA ASN A 229 -7.30 2.43 -8.09
C ASN A 229 -6.60 3.66 -8.63
N VAL A 230 -6.65 4.75 -7.86
CA VAL A 230 -5.76 5.90 -7.99
C VAL A 230 -4.58 5.68 -7.07
N ILE A 231 -3.38 5.59 -7.65
CA ILE A 231 -2.16 5.15 -6.95
C ILE A 231 -1.12 6.25 -7.05
N PHE A 232 -0.58 6.64 -5.90
CA PHE A 232 0.54 7.57 -5.80
C PHE A 232 1.85 6.81 -5.76
N SER A 233 2.79 7.19 -6.61
CA SER A 233 4.13 6.61 -6.67
C SER A 233 5.16 7.71 -6.45
N ILE A 234 6.20 7.41 -5.69
CA ILE A 234 7.25 8.35 -5.30
C ILE A 234 8.62 7.87 -5.74
N SER A 235 9.51 8.81 -6.07
CA SER A 235 10.93 8.57 -6.31
C SER A 235 11.78 9.61 -5.56
N LEU A 236 12.74 9.14 -4.76
CA LEU A 236 13.63 10.01 -3.99
C LEU A 236 14.45 10.87 -4.95
N LYS A 237 14.53 12.16 -4.66
CA LYS A 237 15.34 13.11 -5.42
C LYS A 237 16.82 12.85 -5.17
N ASN A 238 17.63 12.94 -6.22
CA ASN A 238 19.08 12.71 -6.13
C ASN A 238 19.83 13.92 -5.55
N ASN A 239 19.29 15.13 -5.71
CA ASN A 239 19.95 16.38 -5.35
C ASN A 239 19.14 17.11 -4.28
N ILE A 240 19.21 16.61 -3.05
CA ILE A 240 18.57 17.24 -1.89
C ILE A 240 19.58 18.19 -1.25
N SER A 241 19.18 19.42 -0.99
CA SER A 241 20.04 20.44 -0.39
C SER A 241 20.54 19.99 0.99
N LEU A 242 21.85 20.07 1.22
CA LEU A 242 22.47 19.82 2.53
C LEU A 242 21.92 20.75 3.61
N PHE A 243 21.56 21.98 3.25
CA PHE A 243 20.93 22.93 4.16
C PHE A 243 19.57 22.39 4.65
N ILE A 244 18.71 21.94 3.74
CA ILE A 244 17.39 21.38 4.07
C ILE A 244 17.55 20.11 4.92
N LEU A 245 18.47 19.22 4.53
CA LEU A 245 18.77 18.00 5.29
C LEU A 245 19.15 18.28 6.75
N ASN A 246 19.99 19.31 6.98
CA ASN A 246 20.43 19.68 8.31
C ASN A 246 19.34 20.34 9.14
N GLU A 247 18.56 21.24 8.55
CA GLU A 247 17.46 21.90 9.25
C GLU A 247 16.36 20.91 9.64
N ASP A 248 16.02 19.98 8.74
CA ASP A 248 14.97 18.99 9.00
C ASP A 248 15.42 17.94 10.02
N ARG A 249 16.71 17.60 10.04
CA ARG A 249 17.29 16.77 11.11
C ARG A 249 17.18 17.45 12.46
N LYS A 250 17.53 18.74 12.56
CA LYS A 250 17.40 19.51 13.82
C LYS A 250 15.94 19.58 14.26
N ALA A 251 15.00 19.80 13.34
CA ALA A 251 13.58 19.82 13.63
C ALA A 251 13.09 18.47 14.20
N PHE A 252 13.56 17.36 13.64
CA PHE A 252 13.29 16.02 14.18
C PHE A 252 13.88 15.84 15.59
N GLU A 253 15.15 16.19 15.78
CA GLU A 253 15.85 16.06 17.07
C GLU A 253 15.21 16.90 18.17
N ALA A 254 14.76 18.11 17.85
CA ALA A 254 13.97 18.94 18.74
C ALA A 254 12.64 18.26 19.11
N ALA A 255 11.93 17.69 18.13
CA ALA A 255 10.64 17.05 18.36
C ALA A 255 10.71 15.81 19.28
N ILE A 256 11.83 15.08 19.29
CA ILE A 256 12.02 13.88 20.14
C ILE A 256 12.68 14.17 21.49
N SER A 257 13.11 15.41 21.71
CA SER A 257 13.75 15.85 22.96
C SER A 257 12.74 16.48 23.94
N LEU A 258 11.54 16.80 23.47
CA LEU A 258 10.39 17.31 24.25
C LEU A 258 9.61 16.17 24.89
#